data_AF-A0A814WWD8-F1
#
_entry.id   AF-A0A814WWD8-F1
#
_cell.length_a   1.000
_cell.length_b   1.000
_cell.length_c   1.000
_cell.angle_alpha   90.00
_cell.angle_beta   90.00
_cell.angle_gamma   90.00
#
_symmetry.space_group_name_H-M   'P 1'
#
loop_
_entity.id
_entity.type
_entity.pdbx_description
1 polymer ?
#
loop_
_entity_poly.entity_id
_entity_poly.type
_entity_poly.pdbx_seq_one_letter_code
_entity_poly.pdbx_strand_id
1 'polypeptide(L)'
;MSMQGIILSVVILLFAYGIHYCWLLLPIINGYGAKYMCSSIFIVGYSERQQRTEDLDMFPMKYVTFTVNTNDLSVSASLFRFAQRKAIYRNGLGAILISELTEDQIHAQTFNKPISPDINQDNIPWSMDNKLDDDDCFPSNINQTLLQGAINNLFIERDPTKLIRTRAIVISYDVKLIAE
;
A
#
# COMPACT_ATOMS: atom_id res chain seq x y z
N MET A 1 52.54 5.29 -4.67
CA MET A 1 51.36 6.03 -5.21
C MET A 1 51.36 7.42 -4.62
N SER A 2 51.19 8.47 -5.44
CA SER A 2 50.99 9.82 -4.92
C SER A 2 49.70 9.87 -4.09
N MET A 3 49.64 10.76 -3.09
CA MET A 3 48.43 10.96 -2.25
C MET A 3 47.16 11.17 -3.10
N GLN A 4 47.31 11.83 -4.25
CA GLN A 4 46.25 12.03 -5.25
C GLN A 4 45.75 10.72 -5.87
N GLY A 5 46.64 9.76 -6.15
CA GLY A 5 46.27 8.45 -6.69
C GLY A 5 45.49 7.59 -5.70
N ILE A 6 45.77 7.72 -4.40
CA ILE A 6 45.03 7.03 -3.34
C ILE A 6 43.62 7.63 -3.21
N ILE A 7 43.50 8.96 -3.16
CA ILE A 7 42.21 9.64 -3.07
C ILE A 7 41.33 9.27 -4.28
N LEU A 8 41.89 9.30 -5.49
CA LEU A 8 41.15 8.93 -6.70
C LEU A 8 40.67 7.47 -6.65
N SER A 9 41.52 6.55 -6.20
CA SER A 9 41.15 5.14 -6.06
C SER A 9 40.01 4.92 -5.06
N VAL A 10 40.05 5.63 -3.92
CA VAL A 10 38.98 5.58 -2.91
C VAL A 10 37.67 6.13 -3.46
N VAL A 11 37.71 7.25 -4.17
CA VAL A 11 36.50 7.84 -4.80
C VAL A 11 35.89 6.88 -5.82
N ILE A 12 36.71 6.25 -6.66
CA ILE A 12 36.24 5.26 -7.65
C ILE A 12 35.59 4.06 -6.96
N LEU A 13 36.21 3.54 -5.89
CA LEU A 13 35.66 2.42 -5.12
C LEU A 13 34.31 2.77 -4.47
N LEU A 14 34.19 3.95 -3.87
CA LEU A 14 32.93 4.43 -3.29
C LEU A 14 31.85 4.57 -4.37
N PHE A 15 32.21 5.08 -5.55
CA PHE A 15 31.26 5.24 -6.65
C PHE A 15 30.78 3.90 -7.20
N ALA A 16 31.71 2.95 -7.39
CA ALA A 16 31.38 1.59 -7.82
C ALA A 16 30.48 0.88 -6.81
N TYR A 17 30.76 1.02 -5.51
CA TYR A 17 29.92 0.50 -4.43
C TYR A 17 28.52 1.12 -4.46
N GLY A 18 28.41 2.44 -4.65
CA GLY A 18 27.13 3.14 -4.77
C GLY A 18 26.28 2.64 -5.94
N ILE A 19 26.89 2.45 -7.11
CA ILE A 19 26.20 1.90 -8.29
C ILE A 19 25.71 0.47 -8.02
N HIS A 20 26.57 -0.38 -7.46
CA HIS A 20 26.22 -1.75 -7.11
C HIS A 20 25.03 -1.80 -6.14
N TYR A 21 25.06 -0.95 -5.11
CA TYR A 21 23.97 -0.83 -4.14
C TYR A 21 22.66 -0.36 -4.78
N CYS A 22 22.72 0.65 -5.66
CA CYS A 22 21.55 1.09 -6.44
C CYS A 22 20.97 -0.05 -7.30
N TRP A 23 21.82 -0.86 -7.92
CA TRP A 23 21.38 -1.97 -8.77
C TRP A 23 20.61 -3.06 -7.99
N LEU A 24 20.96 -3.26 -6.71
CA LEU A 24 20.24 -4.15 -5.80
C LEU A 24 18.91 -3.56 -5.34
N LEU A 25 18.85 -2.25 -5.06
CA LEU A 25 17.65 -1.60 -4.53
C LEU A 25 16.57 -1.32 -5.59
N LEU A 26 16.97 -0.98 -6.81
CA LEU A 26 16.04 -0.58 -7.88
C LEU A 26 14.92 -1.62 -8.12
N PRO A 27 15.22 -2.94 -8.27
CA PRO A 27 14.19 -3.97 -8.38
C PRO A 27 13.22 -4.01 -7.21
N ILE A 28 13.70 -3.77 -5.98
CA ILE A 28 12.90 -3.84 -4.75
C ILE A 28 11.91 -2.67 -4.72
N ILE A 29 12.41 -1.45 -4.97
CA ILE A 29 11.61 -0.23 -5.02
C ILE A 29 10.51 -0.37 -6.09
N ASN A 30 10.89 -0.75 -7.30
CA ASN A 30 9.95 -0.90 -8.41
C ASN A 30 8.96 -2.03 -8.15
N GLY A 31 9.42 -3.17 -7.61
CA GLY A 31 8.55 -4.31 -7.31
C GLY A 31 7.51 -3.99 -6.24
N TYR A 32 7.94 -3.34 -5.15
CA TYR A 32 7.04 -2.85 -4.12
C TYR A 32 6.02 -1.87 -4.70
N GLY A 33 6.49 -0.85 -5.42
CA GLY A 33 5.63 0.19 -5.99
C GLY A 33 4.60 -0.39 -6.96
N ALA A 34 5.01 -1.29 -7.87
CA ALA A 34 4.12 -1.93 -8.83
C ALA A 34 3.02 -2.74 -8.10
N LYS A 35 3.40 -3.59 -7.14
CA LYS A 35 2.45 -4.43 -6.40
C LYS A 35 1.50 -3.58 -5.55
N TYR A 36 2.04 -2.60 -4.83
CA TYR A 36 1.26 -1.74 -3.95
C TYR A 36 0.24 -0.91 -4.74
N MET A 37 0.66 -0.28 -5.84
CA MET A 37 -0.23 0.48 -6.70
C MET A 37 -1.29 -0.43 -7.36
N CYS A 38 -0.90 -1.61 -7.82
CA CYS A 38 -1.83 -2.59 -8.39
C CYS A 38 -2.92 -3.02 -7.40
N SER A 39 -2.55 -3.35 -6.16
CA SER A 39 -3.52 -3.65 -5.09
C SER A 39 -4.43 -2.45 -4.80
N SER A 40 -3.86 -1.25 -4.69
CA SER A 40 -4.62 -0.06 -4.32
C SER A 40 -5.69 0.28 -5.36
N ILE A 41 -5.37 0.12 -6.65
CA ILE A 41 -6.29 0.42 -7.74
C ILE A 41 -7.32 -0.70 -7.92
N PHE A 42 -6.89 -1.96 -8.02
CA PHE A 42 -7.78 -3.05 -8.46
C PHE A 42 -8.46 -3.83 -7.32
N ILE A 43 -7.94 -3.74 -6.09
CA ILE A 43 -8.57 -4.33 -4.91
C ILE A 43 -9.36 -3.27 -4.15
N VAL A 44 -8.73 -2.14 -3.83
CA VAL A 44 -9.34 -1.10 -2.98
C VAL A 44 -10.17 -0.10 -3.80
N GLY A 45 -9.84 0.12 -5.08
CA GLY A 45 -10.55 1.06 -5.94
C GLY A 45 -10.05 2.50 -5.85
N TYR A 46 -8.86 2.73 -5.30
CA TYR A 46 -8.27 4.07 -5.25
C TYR A 46 -7.77 4.54 -6.62
N SER A 47 -7.78 5.86 -6.83
CA SER A 47 -7.15 6.45 -8.00
C SER A 47 -5.63 6.48 -7.86
N GLU A 48 -4.90 6.41 -8.98
CA GLU A 48 -3.44 6.53 -8.98
C GLU A 48 -2.98 7.83 -8.29
N ARG A 49 -3.67 8.94 -8.57
CA ARG A 49 -3.35 10.26 -8.00
C ARG A 49 -3.43 10.23 -6.47
N GLN A 50 -4.51 9.70 -5.92
CA GLN A 50 -4.71 9.57 -4.48
C GLN A 50 -3.59 8.76 -3.84
N GLN A 51 -3.25 7.61 -4.44
CA GLN A 51 -2.18 6.75 -3.92
C GLN A 51 -0.81 7.40 -3.99
N ARG A 52 -0.54 8.18 -5.04
CA ARG A 52 0.70 8.94 -5.18
C ARG A 52 0.85 10.02 -4.12
N THR A 53 -0.21 10.74 -3.79
CA THR A 53 -0.14 11.88 -2.86
C THR A 53 -0.17 11.45 -1.40
N GLU A 54 -0.91 10.40 -1.08
CA GLU A 54 -1.13 9.98 0.31
C GLU A 54 -0.08 8.96 0.75
N ASP A 55 0.13 7.91 -0.05
CA ASP A 55 0.87 6.73 0.41
C ASP A 55 2.28 6.62 -0.21
N LEU A 56 2.49 7.15 -1.41
CA LEU A 56 3.75 7.04 -2.14
C LEU A 56 4.52 8.36 -2.25
N ASP A 57 4.05 9.44 -1.62
CA ASP A 57 4.77 10.74 -1.58
C ASP A 57 5.87 10.72 -0.52
N MET A 58 6.87 9.86 -0.74
CA MET A 58 8.06 9.75 0.09
C MET A 58 9.25 9.27 -0.74
N PHE A 59 10.46 9.63 -0.34
CA PHE A 59 11.67 9.13 -0.99
C PHE A 59 11.82 7.61 -0.76
N PRO A 60 12.18 6.80 -1.78
CA PRO A 60 12.38 7.15 -3.19
C PRO A 60 11.12 6.97 -4.08
N MET A 61 10.01 6.49 -3.51
CA MET A 61 8.77 6.18 -4.24
C MET A 61 8.19 7.36 -5.02
N LYS A 62 8.36 8.58 -4.52
CA LYS A 62 7.95 9.82 -5.19
C LYS A 62 8.49 9.94 -6.62
N TYR A 63 9.67 9.37 -6.89
CA TYR A 63 10.32 9.44 -8.20
C TYR A 63 10.02 8.25 -9.11
N VAL A 64 9.23 7.27 -8.64
CA VAL A 64 8.87 6.10 -9.43
C VAL A 64 7.76 6.48 -10.42
N THR A 65 7.99 6.14 -11.68
CA THR A 65 6.98 6.22 -12.74
C THR A 65 6.13 4.96 -12.68
N PHE A 66 4.81 5.15 -12.63
CA PHE A 66 3.82 4.07 -12.68
C PHE A 66 3.10 4.12 -14.03
N THR A 67 2.73 2.95 -14.54
CA THR A 67 1.91 2.81 -15.75
C THR A 67 0.82 1.81 -15.44
N VAL A 68 -0.40 2.31 -15.30
CA VAL A 68 -1.58 1.52 -15.02
C VAL A 68 -2.21 1.09 -16.36
N ASN A 69 -2.44 -0.21 -16.53
CA ASN A 69 -3.15 -0.77 -17.66
C ASN A 69 -4.44 -1.43 -17.15
N THR A 70 -5.58 -0.81 -17.45
CA THR A 70 -6.89 -1.30 -17.02
C THR A 70 -7.41 -2.47 -17.85
N ASN A 71 -6.93 -2.63 -19.09
CA ASN A 71 -7.31 -3.77 -19.94
C ASN A 71 -6.64 -5.07 -19.48
N ASP A 72 -5.37 -4.95 -19.10
CA ASP A 72 -4.53 -6.05 -18.60
C ASP A 72 -4.60 -6.19 -17.07
N LEU A 73 -5.35 -5.31 -16.40
CA LEU A 73 -5.46 -5.21 -14.95
C LEU A 73 -4.08 -5.22 -14.26
N SER A 74 -3.14 -4.43 -14.78
CA SER A 74 -1.74 -4.48 -14.39
C SER A 74 -1.14 -3.11 -14.13
N VAL A 75 -0.07 -3.08 -13.34
CA VAL A 75 0.72 -1.87 -13.08
C VAL A 75 2.19 -2.17 -13.26
N SER A 76 2.86 -1.36 -14.08
CA SER A 76 4.32 -1.33 -14.17
C SER A 76 4.90 -0.17 -13.39
N ALA A 77 6.07 -0.38 -12.78
CA ALA A 77 6.81 0.63 -12.04
C ALA A 77 8.26 0.67 -12.49
N SER A 78 8.82 1.88 -12.63
CA SER A 78 10.23 2.07 -12.92
C SER A 78 10.77 3.38 -12.33
N LEU A 79 11.94 3.31 -11.70
CA LEU A 79 12.69 4.48 -11.26
C LEU A 79 13.71 4.85 -12.34
N PHE A 80 13.59 6.05 -12.90
CA PHE A 80 14.42 6.53 -14.02
C PHE A 80 14.52 5.56 -15.22
N ARG A 81 13.44 4.82 -15.51
CA ARG A 81 13.36 3.80 -16.56
C ARG A 81 14.25 2.56 -16.36
N PHE A 82 14.88 2.42 -15.19
CA PHE A 82 15.69 1.25 -14.86
C PHE A 82 14.90 0.20 -14.10
N ALA A 83 15.31 -1.07 -14.25
CA ALA A 83 14.84 -2.23 -13.50
C ALA A 83 13.30 -2.34 -13.38
N GLN A 84 12.59 -2.09 -14.48
CA GLN A 84 11.13 -2.10 -14.49
C GLN A 84 10.57 -3.40 -13.89
N ARG A 85 9.51 -3.26 -13.08
CA ARG A 85 8.75 -4.38 -12.51
C ARG A 85 7.27 -4.21 -12.82
N LYS A 86 6.57 -5.33 -13.00
CA LYS A 86 5.14 -5.39 -13.33
C LYS A 86 4.41 -6.24 -12.30
N ALA A 87 3.26 -5.77 -11.85
CA ALA A 87 2.31 -6.53 -11.07
C ALA A 87 0.99 -6.66 -11.84
N ILE A 88 0.33 -7.81 -11.71
CA ILE A 88 -0.94 -8.12 -12.34
C ILE A 88 -1.98 -8.43 -11.27
N TYR A 89 -3.18 -7.90 -11.45
CA TYR A 89 -4.32 -8.21 -10.59
C TYR A 89 -5.04 -9.45 -11.11
N ARG A 90 -5.37 -10.34 -10.19
CA ARG A 90 -6.08 -11.58 -10.44
C ARG A 90 -7.36 -11.57 -9.63
N ASN A 91 -8.49 -11.61 -10.33
CA ASN A 91 -9.80 -11.51 -9.71
C ASN A 91 -9.98 -12.57 -8.61
N GLY A 92 -10.20 -12.12 -7.36
CA GLY A 92 -10.36 -12.98 -6.19
C GLY A 92 -9.08 -13.57 -5.61
N LEU A 93 -7.91 -13.29 -6.19
CA LEU A 93 -6.59 -13.70 -5.69
C LEU A 93 -5.69 -12.51 -5.33
N GLY A 94 -6.11 -11.28 -5.68
CA GLY A 94 -5.38 -10.05 -5.41
C GLY A 94 -4.29 -9.76 -6.45
N ALA A 95 -3.36 -8.87 -6.10
CA ALA A 95 -2.27 -8.48 -6.99
C ALA A 95 -1.00 -9.30 -6.73
N ILE A 96 -0.40 -9.82 -7.81
CA ILE A 96 0.85 -10.57 -7.79
C ILE A 96 1.93 -9.83 -8.57
N LEU A 97 3.14 -9.79 -8.02
CA LEU A 97 4.32 -9.26 -8.69
C LEU A 97 4.89 -10.32 -9.62
N ILE A 98 5.16 -9.97 -10.88
CA ILE A 98 5.86 -10.84 -11.82
C ILE A 98 7.34 -10.87 -11.43
N SER A 99 7.80 -12.03 -10.96
CA SER A 99 9.17 -12.26 -10.50
C SER A 99 9.77 -13.53 -11.10
N GLU A 100 9.64 -14.66 -10.42
CA GLU A 100 10.24 -15.96 -10.80
C GLU A 100 9.43 -16.66 -11.88
N LEU A 101 8.11 -16.46 -11.87
CA LEU A 101 7.20 -17.02 -12.85
C LEU A 101 6.97 -16.02 -13.98
N THR A 102 6.88 -16.53 -15.21
CA THR A 102 6.42 -15.73 -16.34
C THR A 102 4.95 -15.36 -16.17
N GLU A 103 4.53 -14.32 -16.88
CA GLU A 103 3.14 -13.89 -16.90
C GLU A 103 2.21 -15.04 -17.34
N ASP A 104 2.58 -15.75 -18.41
CA ASP A 104 1.83 -16.92 -18.91
C ASP A 104 1.72 -18.02 -17.86
N GLN A 105 2.80 -18.29 -17.12
CA GLN A 105 2.78 -19.27 -16.04
C GLN A 105 1.83 -18.84 -14.92
N ILE A 106 1.82 -17.57 -14.55
CA ILE A 106 0.90 -17.03 -13.53
C ILE A 106 -0.56 -17.13 -13.99
N HIS A 107 -0.85 -16.82 -15.26
CA HIS A 107 -2.18 -16.95 -15.83
C HIS A 107 -2.64 -18.41 -15.93
N ALA A 108 -1.72 -19.33 -16.19
CA ALA A 108 -2.00 -20.76 -16.24
C ALA A 108 -2.27 -21.39 -14.85
N GLN A 109 -1.97 -20.69 -13.75
CA GLN A 109 -2.21 -21.22 -12.41
C GLN A 109 -3.72 -21.31 -12.11
N THR A 110 -4.17 -22.50 -11.80
CA THR A 110 -5.53 -22.78 -11.33
C THR A 110 -5.61 -22.73 -9.81
N PHE A 111 -6.64 -22.08 -9.29
CA PHE A 111 -6.93 -22.05 -7.85
C PHE A 111 -8.39 -22.43 -7.63
N ASN A 112 -8.64 -23.26 -6.62
CA ASN A 112 -10.00 -23.44 -6.12
C ASN A 112 -10.36 -22.19 -5.33
N LYS A 113 -11.09 -21.27 -5.97
CA LYS A 113 -11.60 -20.09 -5.27
C LYS A 113 -12.55 -20.57 -4.18
N PRO A 114 -12.38 -20.13 -2.92
CA PRO A 114 -13.36 -20.42 -1.89
C PRO A 114 -14.71 -19.86 -2.35
N ILE A 115 -15.74 -20.67 -2.24
CA ILE A 115 -17.11 -20.24 -2.50
C ILE A 115 -17.44 -19.24 -1.40
N SER A 116 -17.84 -18.02 -1.78
CA SER A 116 -18.35 -17.06 -0.79
C SER A 116 -19.51 -17.72 -0.05
N PRO A 117 -19.54 -17.69 1.29
CA PRO A 117 -20.64 -18.27 2.04
C PRO A 117 -21.96 -17.64 1.58
N ASP A 118 -22.99 -18.46 1.35
CA ASP A 118 -24.35 -18.02 1.04
C ASP A 118 -25.06 -17.59 2.34
N ILE A 119 -24.39 -16.73 3.10
CA ILE A 119 -24.90 -16.17 4.34
C ILE A 119 -24.95 -14.67 4.13
N ASN A 120 -26.12 -14.09 4.40
CA ASN A 120 -26.25 -12.64 4.39
C ASN A 120 -25.45 -12.07 5.56
N GLN A 121 -24.26 -11.52 5.28
CA GLN A 121 -23.35 -10.93 6.25
C GLN A 121 -23.98 -9.74 6.98
N ASP A 122 -24.95 -9.07 6.36
CA ASP A 122 -25.69 -7.96 6.95
C ASP A 122 -26.65 -8.39 8.07
N ASN A 123 -26.79 -9.70 8.31
CA ASN A 123 -27.54 -10.25 9.44
C ASN A 123 -26.66 -10.73 10.60
N ILE A 124 -25.33 -10.77 10.42
CA ILE A 124 -24.40 -11.28 11.42
C ILE A 124 -23.80 -10.06 12.17
N PRO A 125 -23.87 -10.01 13.51
CA PRO A 125 -23.38 -8.87 14.30
C PRO A 125 -21.99 -8.42 13.90
N TRP A 126 -21.69 -7.11 13.96
CA TRP A 126 -20.45 -6.55 13.41
C TRP A 126 -19.17 -7.18 14.01
N SER A 127 -19.27 -7.68 15.25
CA SER A 127 -18.18 -8.38 15.93
C SER A 127 -17.78 -9.70 15.27
N MET A 128 -18.67 -10.26 14.46
CA MET A 128 -18.47 -11.46 13.66
C MET A 128 -18.57 -11.17 12.16
N ASP A 129 -19.33 -10.16 11.72
CA ASP A 129 -19.41 -9.72 10.32
C ASP A 129 -19.90 -8.26 10.16
N ASN A 130 -21.02 -7.98 9.49
CA ASN A 130 -21.31 -6.65 8.91
C ASN A 130 -22.56 -5.96 9.48
N LYS A 131 -23.35 -6.63 10.34
CA LYS A 131 -24.56 -6.05 10.94
C LYS A 131 -24.20 -5.10 12.08
N LEU A 132 -24.40 -3.81 11.87
CA LEU A 132 -24.39 -2.82 12.95
C LEU A 132 -25.56 -3.04 13.91
N ASP A 133 -25.39 -2.70 15.18
CA ASP A 133 -26.46 -2.82 16.17
C ASP A 133 -27.62 -1.89 15.80
N ASP A 134 -28.85 -2.41 15.87
CA ASP A 134 -30.07 -1.65 15.55
C ASP A 134 -30.36 -0.55 16.62
N ASP A 135 -29.73 -0.64 17.79
CA ASP A 135 -29.82 0.35 18.86
C ASP A 135 -28.78 1.46 18.65
N ASP A 136 -29.22 2.59 18.09
CA ASP A 136 -28.48 3.84 17.92
C ASP A 136 -28.07 4.54 19.25
N CYS A 137 -28.24 3.86 20.38
CA CYS A 137 -27.98 4.44 21.69
C CYS A 137 -26.48 4.39 22.00
N PHE A 138 -25.81 5.51 21.77
CA PHE A 138 -24.42 5.72 22.15
C PHE A 138 -24.21 5.45 23.67
N PRO A 139 -23.12 4.76 24.09
CA PRO A 139 -22.92 4.39 25.48
C PRO A 139 -22.94 5.59 26.43
N SER A 140 -23.85 5.60 27.40
CA SER A 140 -24.07 6.74 28.30
C SER A 140 -22.91 7.04 29.24
N ASN A 141 -22.02 6.06 29.45
CA ASN A 141 -20.80 6.20 30.24
C ASN A 141 -19.63 6.80 29.43
N ILE A 142 -19.78 7.02 28.13
CA ILE A 142 -18.77 7.63 27.27
C ILE A 142 -19.14 9.09 26.99
N ASN A 143 -18.19 9.99 27.23
CA ASN A 143 -18.35 11.38 26.83
C ASN A 143 -18.09 11.53 25.32
N GLN A 144 -19.17 11.61 24.54
CA GLN A 144 -19.12 11.70 23.08
C GLN A 144 -18.34 12.94 22.59
N THR A 145 -18.45 14.08 23.28
CA THR A 145 -17.73 15.31 22.90
C THR A 145 -16.22 15.15 23.06
N LEU A 146 -15.77 14.53 24.16
CA LEU A 146 -14.34 14.24 24.37
C LEU A 146 -13.83 13.21 23.36
N LEU A 147 -14.62 12.16 23.08
CA LEU A 147 -14.27 11.16 22.07
C LEU A 147 -14.11 11.80 20.69
N GLN A 148 -15.09 12.58 20.24
CA GLN A 148 -15.02 13.24 18.94
C GLN A 148 -13.85 14.22 18.86
N GLY A 149 -13.57 14.94 19.95
CA GLY A 149 -12.39 15.80 20.05
C GLY A 149 -11.08 15.02 19.88
N ALA A 150 -10.97 13.85 20.50
CA ALA A 150 -9.81 12.97 20.34
C ALA A 150 -9.68 12.42 18.91
N ILE A 151 -10.78 11.96 18.30
CA ILE A 151 -10.83 11.48 16.91
C ILE A 151 -10.37 12.58 15.96
N ASN A 152 -10.99 13.77 16.03
CA ASN A 152 -10.65 14.88 15.15
C ASN A 152 -9.18 15.28 15.28
N ASN A 153 -8.61 15.21 16.48
CA ASN A 153 -7.21 15.52 16.74
C ASN A 153 -6.20 14.57 16.07
N LEU A 154 -6.62 13.35 15.68
CA LEU A 154 -5.79 12.35 15.01
C LEU A 154 -5.67 12.59 13.50
N PHE A 155 -6.59 13.38 12.92
CA PHE A 155 -6.55 13.77 11.51
C PHE A 155 -5.85 15.12 11.26
N ILE A 156 -5.45 15.83 12.33
CA ILE A 156 -4.76 17.12 12.21
C ILE A 156 -3.26 16.89 12.05
N GLU A 157 -2.74 17.30 10.88
CA GLU A 157 -1.31 17.35 10.61
C GLU A 157 -0.66 18.58 11.25
N ARG A 158 0.00 18.38 12.40
CA ARG A 158 0.63 19.48 13.17
C ARG A 158 2.05 19.80 12.74
N ASP A 159 2.79 18.79 12.27
CA ASP A 159 4.19 18.91 11.87
C ASP A 159 4.34 18.56 10.39
N PRO A 160 4.66 19.52 9.51
CA PRO A 160 4.82 19.26 8.08
C PRO A 160 6.02 18.35 7.76
N THR A 161 6.95 18.16 8.70
CA THR A 161 8.10 17.26 8.55
C THR A 161 7.80 15.83 9.00
N LYS A 162 6.72 15.64 9.77
CA LYS A 162 6.32 14.35 10.34
C LYS A 162 4.80 14.20 10.29
N LEU A 163 4.31 13.91 9.09
CA LEU A 163 2.89 13.66 8.85
C LEU A 163 2.43 12.36 9.52
N ILE A 164 1.23 12.36 10.08
CA ILE A 164 0.58 11.21 10.72
C ILE A 164 -0.13 10.35 9.68
N ARG A 165 -0.76 10.97 8.66
CA ARG A 165 -1.46 10.34 7.55
C ARG A 165 -2.52 9.31 7.99
N THR A 166 -3.28 9.64 9.03
CA THR A 166 -4.41 8.80 9.50
C THR A 166 -5.44 8.66 8.38
N ARG A 167 -5.67 7.43 7.90
CA ARG A 167 -6.63 7.14 6.82
C ARG A 167 -8.02 6.78 7.31
N ALA A 168 -8.08 6.02 8.40
CA ALA A 168 -9.30 5.54 8.99
C ALA A 168 -9.06 5.27 10.47
N ILE A 169 -10.12 5.37 11.26
CA ILE A 169 -10.15 4.99 12.66
C ILE A 169 -11.32 4.02 12.79
N VAL A 170 -11.24 3.08 13.71
CA VAL A 170 -12.38 2.22 14.07
C VAL A 170 -12.32 2.07 15.57
N ILE A 171 -13.38 2.46 16.27
CA ILE A 171 -13.45 2.39 17.74
C ILE A 171 -14.62 1.51 18.11
N SER A 172 -14.32 0.42 18.82
CA SER A 172 -15.32 -0.43 19.44
C SER A 172 -15.30 -0.31 20.95
N TYR A 173 -16.49 -0.34 21.55
CA TYR A 173 -16.70 -0.45 22.98
C TYR A 173 -17.79 -1.47 23.27
N ASP A 174 -17.50 -2.41 24.18
CA ASP A 174 -18.42 -3.50 24.57
C ASP A 174 -19.01 -4.25 23.36
N VAL A 175 -18.15 -4.63 22.41
CA VAL A 175 -18.54 -5.37 21.20
C VAL A 175 -19.49 -4.58 20.30
N LYS A 176 -19.60 -3.25 20.49
CA LYS A 176 -20.33 -2.33 19.62
C LYS A 176 -19.37 -1.41 18.89
N LEU A 177 -19.64 -1.09 17.63
CA LEU A 177 -18.92 -0.04 16.92
C LEU A 177 -19.47 1.31 17.37
N ILE A 178 -18.61 2.22 17.82
CA ILE A 178 -19.01 3.52 18.38
C ILE A 178 -18.42 4.72 17.62
N ALA A 179 -17.44 4.50 16.74
CA ALA A 179 -16.95 5.48 15.78
C ALA A 179 -16.14 4.80 14.67
N GLU A 180 -16.14 5.39 13.48
CA GLU A 180 -15.29 5.06 12.33
C GLU A 180 -14.85 6.34 11.58
#